data_AF-A0A2E8M973-F1
#
_entry.id   AF-A0A2E8M973-F1
#
_cell.length_a   1.000
_cell.length_b   1.000
_cell.length_c   1.000
_cell.angle_alpha   90.00
_cell.angle_beta   90.00
_cell.angle_gamma   90.00
#
_symmetry.space_group_name_H-M   'P 1'
#
loop_
_entity.id
_entity.type
_entity.pdbx_description
1 polymer ?
#
loop_
_entity_poly.entity_id
_entity_poly.type
_entity_poly.pdbx_seq_one_letter_code
_entity_poly.pdbx_strand_id
1 'polypeptide(L)'
;MTETDSTATRASESVSQPVKSLIFSTLWVCSLGVTSAQSELTEIDRELLLDRLKAIQETSNQTVQSRHSVALAAFKGAVDSDSEALALFLKCHEKISFQDKARKSQDFREWKRRYKDRHDDPGFKRALRHQLSWLLTTIEAAGNPKARDKMSSRATNAIDAIFRDAKVLDGHQGILGSSVLSTVFARAYELDKLKISSWPNAPLAIDQMYELIIMKPLRNPDNIAQLKSSWTARITHSGMIHKAWGDEGNVGKDRNPDLETWLAKGRLDLLWRMETDLFSAGDEKAAALRMLTHLKEHLSHNSAPRWITEFTNLINGLPAGGEEEKK
;
A
#
# COMPACT_ATOMS: atom_id res chain seq x y z
N MET A 1 -15.00 -66.91 -2.88
CA MET A 1 -16.35 -66.42 -3.24
C MET A 1 -17.30 -66.90 -2.16
N THR A 2 -18.22 -66.01 -1.78
CA THR A 2 -19.39 -66.17 -0.88
C THR A 2 -19.07 -66.49 0.58
N GLU A 3 -18.91 -65.46 1.43
CA GLU A 3 -19.96 -64.67 2.13
C GLU A 3 -20.54 -65.41 3.33
N THR A 4 -20.12 -64.91 4.49
CA THR A 4 -20.55 -65.22 5.84
C THR A 4 -21.81 -64.43 6.17
N ASP A 5 -22.85 -65.13 6.62
CA ASP A 5 -24.02 -64.54 7.26
C ASP A 5 -24.07 -65.06 8.70
N SER A 6 -23.98 -64.17 9.69
CA SER A 6 -24.25 -64.53 11.08
C SER A 6 -24.68 -63.30 11.87
N THR A 7 -25.97 -63.30 12.14
CA THR A 7 -26.73 -62.42 13.02
C THR A 7 -26.40 -62.71 14.48
N ALA A 8 -26.00 -61.70 15.24
CA ALA A 8 -25.97 -61.78 16.70
C ALA A 8 -26.24 -60.39 17.35
N THR A 9 -27.41 -60.32 17.97
CA THR A 9 -27.64 -59.90 19.36
C THR A 9 -27.04 -58.56 19.83
N ARG A 10 -27.92 -57.58 20.10
CA ARG A 10 -27.59 -56.43 20.95
C ARG A 10 -28.74 -56.17 21.93
N ALA A 11 -28.43 -56.27 23.21
CA ALA A 11 -29.24 -55.79 24.32
C ALA A 11 -28.33 -55.13 25.37
N SER A 12 -28.95 -54.28 26.18
CA SER A 12 -28.48 -53.54 27.37
C SER A 12 -28.07 -52.06 27.18
N GLU A 13 -28.99 -51.28 27.74
CA GLU A 13 -29.02 -49.89 28.15
C GLU A 13 -27.81 -49.41 28.97
N SER A 14 -27.50 -48.10 28.89
CA SER A 14 -27.48 -47.24 30.08
C SER A 14 -27.54 -45.76 29.69
N VAL A 15 -28.09 -44.99 30.62
CA VAL A 15 -28.76 -43.68 30.53
C VAL A 15 -27.78 -42.51 30.76
N SER A 16 -28.01 -41.34 30.11
CA SER A 16 -28.24 -40.04 30.79
C SER A 16 -28.40 -38.86 29.79
N GLN A 17 -29.46 -38.06 29.98
CA GLN A 17 -29.83 -36.83 29.25
C GLN A 17 -29.24 -35.55 29.92
N PRO A 18 -29.60 -34.29 29.58
CA PRO A 18 -30.03 -33.64 28.31
C PRO A 18 -29.24 -32.33 28.01
N VAL A 19 -29.33 -31.78 26.79
CA VAL A 19 -29.07 -30.34 26.54
C VAL A 19 -30.28 -29.72 25.85
N LYS A 20 -30.68 -28.58 26.41
CA LYS A 20 -31.98 -27.90 26.29
C LYS A 20 -32.26 -27.41 24.87
N SER A 21 -33.41 -27.84 24.33
CA SER A 21 -34.05 -27.28 23.14
C SER A 21 -34.76 -25.98 23.52
N LEU A 22 -34.42 -24.88 22.84
CA LEU A 22 -35.06 -23.58 23.01
C LEU A 22 -36.22 -23.46 22.02
N ILE A 23 -37.39 -23.25 22.60
CA ILE A 23 -38.72 -23.19 22.00
C ILE A 23 -38.85 -21.94 21.12
N PHE A 24 -39.28 -22.12 19.88
CA PHE A 24 -39.78 -21.05 19.02
C PHE A 24 -41.19 -20.65 19.51
N SER A 25 -41.32 -19.47 20.10
CA SER A 25 -42.62 -18.87 20.41
C SER A 25 -43.10 -18.03 19.22
N THR A 26 -44.25 -18.43 18.68
CA THR A 26 -45.05 -17.72 17.68
C THR A 26 -45.62 -16.43 18.28
N LEU A 27 -45.36 -15.28 17.64
CA LEU A 27 -45.92 -13.98 18.00
C LEU A 27 -47.34 -13.86 17.43
N TRP A 28 -48.33 -13.88 18.32
CA TRP A 28 -49.72 -13.55 18.04
C TRP A 28 -49.87 -12.02 18.06
N VAL A 29 -50.30 -11.45 16.92
CA VAL A 29 -50.54 -10.01 16.75
C VAL A 29 -51.89 -9.67 17.37
N CYS A 30 -51.88 -9.00 18.53
CA CYS A 30 -53.03 -8.27 19.05
C CYS A 30 -52.72 -6.78 19.00
N SER A 31 -53.40 -6.09 18.10
CA SER A 31 -53.39 -4.64 17.92
C SER A 31 -54.08 -3.98 19.12
N LEU A 32 -53.28 -3.38 20.01
CA LEU A 32 -53.72 -2.32 20.90
C LEU A 32 -52.89 -1.09 20.58
N GLY A 33 -53.57 0.01 20.26
CA GLY A 33 -52.95 1.26 19.85
C GLY A 33 -51.97 1.76 20.90
N VAL A 34 -50.69 1.77 20.55
CA VAL A 34 -49.67 2.54 21.24
C VAL A 34 -49.45 3.78 20.40
N THR A 35 -50.00 4.89 20.87
CA THR A 35 -49.52 6.24 20.57
C THR A 35 -48.00 6.19 20.70
N SER A 36 -47.26 6.27 19.58
CA SER A 36 -45.81 6.42 19.63
C SER A 36 -45.51 7.82 20.14
N ALA A 37 -45.51 8.00 21.45
CA ALA A 37 -44.63 9.00 22.02
C ALA A 37 -43.23 8.62 21.54
N GLN A 38 -42.62 9.43 20.66
CA GLN A 38 -41.17 9.41 20.53
C GLN A 38 -40.63 9.73 21.92
N SER A 39 -40.35 8.70 22.71
CA SER A 39 -39.72 8.85 24.01
C SER A 39 -38.32 9.37 23.77
N GLU A 40 -38.10 10.65 24.04
CA GLU A 40 -36.76 11.21 24.09
C GLU A 40 -35.92 10.40 25.09
N LEU A 41 -34.69 10.09 24.71
CA LEU A 41 -33.73 9.40 25.57
C LEU A 41 -33.61 10.16 26.89
N THR A 42 -33.94 9.50 28.01
CA THR A 42 -33.69 10.07 29.33
C THR A 42 -32.19 10.23 29.54
N GLU A 43 -31.78 11.14 30.42
CA GLU A 43 -30.36 11.39 30.67
C GLU A 43 -29.63 10.14 31.18
N ILE A 44 -30.31 9.32 31.98
CA ILE A 44 -29.80 8.05 32.49
C ILE A 44 -29.62 7.03 31.35
N ASP A 45 -30.59 6.94 30.43
CA ASP A 45 -30.48 6.03 29.28
C ASP A 45 -29.36 6.47 28.32
N ARG A 46 -29.17 7.79 28.15
CA ARG A 46 -28.09 8.36 27.34
C ARG A 46 -26.72 8.02 27.92
N GLU A 47 -26.54 8.21 29.22
CA GLU A 47 -25.28 7.91 29.91
C GLU A 47 -24.94 6.41 29.82
N LEU A 48 -25.92 5.54 30.08
CA LEU A 48 -25.75 4.09 29.96
C LEU A 48 -25.39 3.65 28.54
N LEU A 49 -26.01 4.25 27.52
CA LEU A 49 -25.68 3.97 26.12
C LEU A 49 -24.27 4.43 25.74
N LEU A 50 -23.86 5.62 26.18
CA LEU A 50 -22.52 6.14 25.92
C LEU A 50 -21.44 5.23 26.54
N ASP A 51 -21.65 4.74 27.75
CA ASP A 51 -20.71 3.83 28.39
C ASP A 51 -20.66 2.45 27.72
N ARG A 52 -21.80 1.92 27.27
CA ARG A 52 -21.83 0.71 26.43
C ARG A 52 -21.09 0.93 25.11
N LEU A 53 -21.29 2.08 24.46
CA LEU A 53 -20.59 2.42 23.22
C LEU A 53 -19.07 2.54 23.44
N LYS A 54 -18.63 3.15 24.53
CA LYS A 54 -17.20 3.19 24.91
C LYS A 54 -16.65 1.78 25.14
N ALA A 55 -17.36 0.91 25.86
CA ALA A 55 -16.93 -0.46 26.10
C ALA A 55 -16.85 -1.29 24.81
N ILE A 56 -17.83 -1.13 23.91
CA ILE A 56 -17.81 -1.71 22.56
C ILE A 56 -16.62 -1.18 21.77
N GLN A 57 -16.38 0.13 21.81
CA GLN A 57 -15.25 0.77 21.13
C GLN A 57 -13.91 0.25 21.67
N GLU A 58 -13.77 0.09 22.98
CA GLU A 58 -12.54 -0.42 23.60
C GLU A 58 -12.31 -1.89 23.26
N THR A 59 -13.35 -2.73 23.34
CA THR A 59 -13.27 -4.15 22.93
C THR A 59 -12.95 -4.28 21.43
N SER A 60 -13.53 -3.41 20.62
CA SER A 60 -13.24 -3.33 19.17
C SER A 60 -11.79 -2.95 18.93
N ASN A 61 -11.27 -1.92 19.61
CA ASN A 61 -9.88 -1.48 19.52
C ASN A 61 -8.90 -2.60 19.91
N GLN A 62 -9.15 -3.29 21.03
CA GLN A 62 -8.33 -4.42 21.48
C GLN A 62 -8.33 -5.58 20.49
N THR A 63 -9.49 -5.87 19.89
CA THR A 63 -9.63 -6.91 18.86
C THR A 63 -8.87 -6.53 17.58
N VAL A 64 -8.91 -5.26 17.17
CA VAL A 64 -8.14 -4.77 16.02
C VAL A 64 -6.63 -4.84 16.30
N GLN A 65 -6.20 -4.43 17.49
CA GLN A 65 -4.78 -4.50 17.89
C GLN A 65 -4.25 -5.93 17.93
N SER A 66 -5.02 -6.89 18.45
CA SER A 66 -4.61 -8.30 18.47
C SER A 66 -4.49 -8.88 17.05
N ARG A 67 -5.44 -8.56 16.16
CA ARG A 67 -5.36 -8.95 14.73
C ARG A 67 -4.16 -8.33 14.03
N HIS A 68 -3.86 -7.05 14.29
CA HIS A 68 -2.67 -6.39 13.77
C HIS A 68 -1.38 -7.06 14.26
N SER A 69 -1.31 -7.46 15.54
CA SER A 69 -0.16 -8.19 16.09
C SER A 69 0.09 -9.51 15.36
N VAL A 70 -0.98 -10.30 15.12
CA VAL A 70 -0.89 -11.57 14.37
C VAL A 70 -0.45 -11.33 12.92
N ALA A 71 -1.00 -10.32 12.25
CA ALA A 71 -0.60 -9.95 10.90
C ALA A 71 0.88 -9.55 10.84
N LEU A 72 1.34 -8.69 11.78
CA LEU A 72 2.72 -8.26 11.87
C LEU A 72 3.68 -9.43 12.09
N ALA A 73 3.34 -10.38 12.95
CA ALA A 73 4.16 -11.58 13.18
C ALA A 73 4.26 -12.45 11.91
N ALA A 74 3.14 -12.69 11.23
CA ALA A 74 3.12 -13.46 9.99
C ALA A 74 3.91 -12.77 8.87
N PHE A 75 3.77 -11.45 8.73
CA PHE A 75 4.44 -10.68 7.68
C PHE A 75 5.94 -10.57 7.93
N LYS A 76 6.37 -10.40 9.19
CA LYS A 76 7.79 -10.39 9.56
C LYS A 76 8.48 -11.72 9.24
N GLY A 77 7.85 -12.86 9.54
CA GLY A 77 8.42 -14.15 9.15
C GLY A 77 8.45 -14.35 7.63
N ALA A 78 7.43 -13.87 6.92
CA ALA A 78 7.32 -14.10 5.48
C ALA A 78 8.18 -13.16 4.61
N VAL A 79 8.57 -11.99 5.12
CA VAL A 79 9.42 -11.04 4.37
C VAL A 79 10.90 -11.46 4.34
N ASP A 80 11.29 -12.49 5.09
CA ASP A 80 12.69 -12.92 5.19
C ASP A 80 13.21 -13.58 3.91
N SER A 81 12.34 -14.22 3.12
CA SER A 81 12.73 -14.85 1.85
C SER A 81 11.61 -14.88 0.82
N ASP A 82 12.00 -15.06 -0.44
CA ASP A 82 11.07 -15.19 -1.58
C ASP A 82 10.15 -16.41 -1.45
N SER A 83 10.66 -17.51 -0.89
CA SER A 83 9.89 -18.73 -0.64
C SER A 83 8.84 -18.53 0.46
N GLU A 84 9.20 -17.85 1.55
CA GLU A 84 8.25 -17.58 2.64
C GLU A 84 7.16 -16.58 2.22
N ALA A 85 7.52 -15.56 1.43
CA ALA A 85 6.57 -14.63 0.85
C ALA A 85 5.54 -15.36 -0.06
N LEU A 86 6.00 -16.30 -0.90
CA LEU A 86 5.12 -17.12 -1.71
C LEU A 86 4.26 -18.07 -0.87
N ALA A 87 4.84 -18.70 0.16
CA ALA A 87 4.09 -19.60 1.04
C ALA A 87 2.94 -18.86 1.73
N LEU A 88 3.21 -17.66 2.24
CA LEU A 88 2.18 -16.79 2.81
C LEU A 88 1.16 -16.35 1.76
N PHE A 89 1.60 -16.01 0.53
CA PHE A 89 0.69 -15.63 -0.55
C PHE A 89 -0.30 -16.74 -0.85
N LEU A 90 0.19 -17.98 -0.98
CA LEU A 90 -0.63 -19.16 -1.24
C LEU A 90 -1.64 -19.41 -0.11
N LYS A 91 -1.20 -19.28 1.16
CA LYS A 91 -2.08 -19.40 2.33
C LYS A 91 -3.18 -18.35 2.33
N CYS A 92 -2.83 -17.09 2.07
CA CYS A 92 -3.79 -15.98 2.02
C CYS A 92 -4.77 -16.13 0.84
N HIS A 93 -4.27 -16.53 -0.32
CA HIS A 93 -5.09 -16.76 -1.50
C HIS A 93 -6.05 -17.95 -1.31
N GLU A 94 -5.58 -19.06 -0.72
CA GLU A 94 -6.44 -20.19 -0.36
C GLU A 94 -7.59 -19.76 0.55
N LYS A 95 -7.27 -19.00 1.61
CA LYS A 95 -8.27 -18.47 2.54
C LYS A 95 -9.35 -17.65 1.80
N ILE A 96 -8.95 -16.58 1.10
CA ILE A 96 -9.90 -15.61 0.52
C ILE A 96 -10.63 -16.18 -0.70
N SER A 97 -9.91 -16.86 -1.58
CA SER A 97 -10.45 -17.26 -2.89
C SER A 97 -11.14 -18.63 -2.86
N PHE A 98 -10.95 -19.41 -1.79
CA PHE A 98 -11.51 -20.75 -1.65
C PHE A 98 -12.22 -20.97 -0.32
N GLN A 99 -11.54 -20.88 0.82
CA GLN A 99 -12.11 -21.24 2.13
C GLN A 99 -13.26 -20.32 2.52
N ASP A 100 -13.06 -19.00 2.47
CA ASP A 100 -14.08 -17.99 2.79
C ASP A 100 -15.28 -18.05 1.81
N LYS A 101 -15.09 -18.68 0.64
CA LYS A 101 -16.13 -18.93 -0.38
C LYS A 101 -16.71 -20.35 -0.33
N ALA A 102 -16.40 -21.11 0.72
CA ALA A 102 -16.82 -22.51 0.91
C ALA A 102 -16.50 -23.44 -0.29
N ARG A 103 -15.41 -23.17 -1.02
CA ARG A 103 -14.95 -24.01 -2.13
C ARG A 103 -14.15 -25.21 -1.63
N LYS A 104 -14.11 -26.27 -2.42
CA LYS A 104 -13.40 -27.51 -2.06
C LYS A 104 -11.88 -27.30 -2.07
N SER A 105 -11.17 -27.94 -1.15
CA SER A 105 -9.69 -27.93 -1.11
C SER A 105 -9.05 -28.54 -2.36
N GLN A 106 -9.78 -29.41 -3.08
CA GLN A 106 -9.32 -29.93 -4.37
C GLN A 106 -9.20 -28.81 -5.42
N ASP A 107 -10.16 -27.89 -5.50
CA ASP A 107 -10.12 -26.77 -6.44
C ASP A 107 -8.87 -25.91 -6.23
N PHE A 108 -8.46 -25.73 -4.97
CA PHE A 108 -7.24 -24.98 -4.65
C PHE A 108 -5.99 -25.71 -5.14
N ARG A 109 -5.90 -27.03 -4.93
CA ARG A 109 -4.78 -27.86 -5.43
C ARG A 109 -4.70 -27.80 -6.96
N GLU A 110 -5.84 -27.89 -7.65
CA GLU A 110 -5.90 -27.78 -9.11
C GLU A 110 -5.53 -26.37 -9.60
N TRP A 111 -6.02 -25.32 -8.93
CA TRP A 111 -5.59 -23.95 -9.21
C TRP A 111 -4.08 -23.77 -9.00
N LYS A 112 -3.54 -24.24 -7.87
CA LYS A 112 -2.11 -24.15 -7.56
C LYS A 112 -1.26 -24.86 -8.63
N ARG A 113 -1.73 -26.00 -9.14
CA ARG A 113 -1.10 -26.73 -10.24
C ARG A 113 -1.16 -25.96 -11.56
N ARG A 114 -2.32 -25.36 -11.90
CA ARG A 114 -2.50 -24.57 -13.14
C ARG A 114 -1.60 -23.33 -13.20
N TYR A 115 -1.32 -22.70 -12.06
CA TYR A 115 -0.48 -21.50 -11.97
C TYR A 115 0.95 -21.81 -11.49
N LYS A 116 1.41 -23.06 -11.62
CA LYS A 116 2.73 -23.48 -11.12
C LYS A 116 3.87 -22.65 -11.72
N ASP A 117 3.86 -22.40 -13.03
CA ASP A 117 4.94 -21.66 -13.69
C ASP A 117 5.09 -20.23 -13.13
N ARG A 118 3.96 -19.55 -12.90
CA ARG A 118 3.94 -18.25 -12.20
C ARG A 118 4.46 -18.36 -10.77
N HIS A 119 4.08 -19.42 -10.05
CA HIS A 119 4.53 -19.63 -8.68
C HIS A 119 6.01 -19.99 -8.59
N ASP A 120 6.61 -20.52 -9.65
CA ASP A 120 8.03 -20.87 -9.70
C ASP A 120 8.91 -19.71 -10.15
N ASP A 121 8.35 -18.75 -10.89
CA ASP A 121 9.00 -17.53 -11.34
C ASP A 121 9.66 -16.74 -10.18
N PRO A 122 11.00 -16.59 -10.19
CA PRO A 122 11.73 -15.80 -9.21
C PRO A 122 11.25 -14.34 -9.13
N GLY A 123 10.90 -13.73 -10.27
CA GLY A 123 10.43 -12.35 -10.34
C GLY A 123 9.12 -12.16 -9.61
N PHE A 124 8.18 -13.10 -9.80
CA PHE A 124 6.91 -13.09 -9.09
C PHE A 124 7.10 -13.18 -7.58
N LYS A 125 7.93 -14.12 -7.10
CA LYS A 125 8.22 -14.27 -5.67
C LYS A 125 8.88 -13.02 -5.08
N ARG A 126 9.84 -12.43 -5.79
CA ARG A 126 10.53 -11.21 -5.35
C ARG A 126 9.57 -10.02 -5.29
N ALA A 127 8.68 -9.88 -6.27
CA ALA A 127 7.66 -8.83 -6.29
C ALA A 127 6.67 -8.97 -5.12
N LEU A 128 6.24 -10.21 -4.79
CA LEU A 128 5.42 -10.48 -3.61
C LEU A 128 6.12 -10.08 -2.31
N ARG A 129 7.43 -10.35 -2.19
CA ARG A 129 8.22 -9.96 -1.03
C ARG A 129 8.30 -8.44 -0.87
N HIS A 130 8.51 -7.69 -1.95
CA HIS A 130 8.50 -6.22 -1.92
C HIS A 130 7.13 -5.65 -1.55
N GLN A 131 6.04 -6.21 -2.11
CA GLN A 131 4.67 -5.89 -1.72
C GLN A 131 4.42 -6.12 -0.22
N LEU A 132 4.86 -7.26 0.31
CA LEU A 132 4.70 -7.61 1.72
C LEU A 132 5.53 -6.70 2.64
N SER A 133 6.77 -6.39 2.24
CA SER A 133 7.66 -5.46 2.97
C SER A 133 7.07 -4.06 3.07
N TRP A 134 6.50 -3.55 1.97
CA TRP A 134 5.86 -2.24 1.97
C TRP A 134 4.52 -2.26 2.73
N LEU A 135 3.77 -3.36 2.69
CA LEU A 135 2.57 -3.54 3.52
C LEU A 135 2.91 -3.47 5.01
N LEU A 136 3.96 -4.17 5.44
CA LEU A 136 4.46 -4.13 6.82
C LEU A 136 4.79 -2.69 7.25
N THR A 137 5.52 -1.97 6.40
CA THR A 137 5.87 -0.56 6.64
C THR A 137 4.63 0.33 6.72
N THR A 138 3.63 0.07 5.88
CA THR A 138 2.36 0.81 5.86
C THR A 138 1.54 0.60 7.13
N ILE A 139 1.50 -0.62 7.67
CA ILE A 139 0.83 -0.91 8.95
C ILE A 139 1.54 -0.20 10.11
N GLU A 140 2.86 -0.25 10.14
CA GLU A 140 3.65 0.44 11.17
C GLU A 140 3.45 1.97 11.12
N ALA A 141 3.41 2.55 9.93
CA ALA A 141 3.16 3.98 9.74
C ALA A 141 1.71 4.39 10.11
N ALA A 142 0.74 3.50 9.92
CA ALA A 142 -0.65 3.74 10.32
C ALA A 142 -0.84 3.63 11.85
N GLY A 143 -0.15 2.68 12.49
CA GLY A 143 -0.26 2.42 13.93
C GLY A 143 0.49 3.43 14.81
N ASN A 144 1.50 4.12 14.27
CA ASN A 144 2.29 5.08 15.04
C ASN A 144 2.70 6.30 14.20
N PRO A 145 2.01 7.45 14.34
CA PRO A 145 2.37 8.68 13.63
C PRO A 145 3.79 9.18 13.90
N LYS A 146 4.33 8.95 15.11
CA LYS A 146 5.71 9.32 15.47
C LYS A 146 6.76 8.41 14.80
N ALA A 147 6.35 7.25 14.28
CA ALA A 147 7.25 6.40 13.52
C ALA A 147 7.62 7.03 12.17
N ARG A 148 6.83 7.98 11.67
CA ARG A 148 7.05 8.67 10.39
C ARG A 148 8.42 9.35 10.30
N ASP A 149 8.95 9.85 11.42
CA ASP A 149 10.28 10.48 11.49
C ASP A 149 11.42 9.51 11.14
N LYS A 150 11.19 8.21 11.27
CA LYS A 150 12.15 7.14 10.93
C LYS A 150 11.87 6.48 9.58
N MET A 151 10.85 6.94 8.85
CA MET A 151 10.41 6.30 7.62
C MET A 151 11.23 6.70 6.40
N SER A 152 11.97 7.82 6.43
CA SER A 152 12.79 8.24 5.29
C SER A 152 13.83 7.20 4.92
N SER A 153 14.61 6.69 5.89
CA SER A 153 15.62 5.65 5.62
C SER A 153 15.00 4.33 5.14
N ARG A 154 13.84 3.96 5.68
CA ARG A 154 13.11 2.75 5.23
C ARG A 154 12.57 2.91 3.81
N ALA A 155 12.04 4.07 3.46
CA ALA A 155 11.57 4.37 2.11
C ALA A 155 12.75 4.32 1.12
N THR A 156 13.88 4.97 1.42
CA THR A 156 15.09 4.88 0.60
C THR A 156 15.55 3.43 0.42
N ASN A 157 15.65 2.67 1.52
CA ASN A 157 16.05 1.26 1.45
C ASN A 157 15.10 0.39 0.62
N ALA A 158 13.79 0.67 0.66
CA ALA A 158 12.81 -0.04 -0.15
C ALA A 158 13.01 0.24 -1.64
N ILE A 159 13.23 1.52 -2.01
CA ILE A 159 13.51 1.91 -3.39
C ILE A 159 14.80 1.26 -3.88
N ASP A 160 15.88 1.35 -3.09
CA ASP A 160 17.18 0.76 -3.45
C ASP A 160 17.09 -0.76 -3.60
N ALA A 161 16.30 -1.43 -2.75
CA ALA A 161 16.09 -2.87 -2.83
C ALA A 161 15.40 -3.28 -4.14
N ILE A 162 14.41 -2.51 -4.59
CA ILE A 162 13.74 -2.73 -5.87
C ILE A 162 14.74 -2.60 -7.02
N PHE A 163 15.57 -1.55 -7.04
CA PHE A 163 16.52 -1.35 -8.14
C PHE A 163 17.71 -2.31 -8.11
N ARG A 164 18.13 -2.80 -6.94
CA ARG A 164 19.09 -3.92 -6.85
C ARG A 164 18.54 -5.19 -7.52
N ASP A 165 17.23 -5.39 -7.44
CA ASP A 165 16.54 -6.56 -7.99
C ASP A 165 15.92 -6.32 -9.37
N ALA A 166 16.21 -5.18 -10.02
CA ALA A 166 15.47 -4.70 -11.19
C ALA A 166 15.39 -5.73 -12.33
N LYS A 167 16.48 -6.45 -12.59
CA LYS A 167 16.54 -7.49 -13.62
C LYS A 167 15.61 -8.68 -13.32
N VAL A 168 15.54 -9.10 -12.06
CA VAL A 168 14.66 -10.22 -11.65
C VAL A 168 13.20 -9.76 -11.63
N LEU A 169 12.96 -8.47 -11.38
CA LEU A 169 11.63 -7.87 -11.31
C LEU A 169 11.07 -7.43 -12.67
N ASP A 170 11.80 -7.62 -13.75
CA ASP A 170 11.32 -7.30 -15.08
C ASP A 170 10.05 -8.09 -15.43
N GLY A 171 9.06 -7.42 -16.02
CA GLY A 171 7.70 -7.92 -16.23
C GLY A 171 6.77 -7.91 -15.00
N HIS A 172 7.26 -7.56 -13.80
CA HIS A 172 6.46 -7.54 -12.55
C HIS A 172 6.16 -6.13 -12.01
N GLN A 173 6.42 -5.09 -12.81
CA GLN A 173 6.18 -3.69 -12.43
C GLN A 173 4.71 -3.45 -12.07
N GLY A 174 3.76 -4.12 -12.75
CA GLY A 174 2.34 -4.05 -12.42
C GLY A 174 2.00 -4.55 -11.00
N ILE A 175 2.73 -5.56 -10.51
CA ILE A 175 2.60 -6.01 -9.12
C ILE A 175 3.17 -4.94 -8.19
N LEU A 176 4.36 -4.41 -8.46
CA LEU A 176 5.02 -3.41 -7.60
C LEU A 176 4.30 -2.05 -7.59
N GLY A 177 3.60 -1.70 -8.66
CA GLY A 177 2.78 -0.48 -8.76
C GLY A 177 1.39 -0.61 -8.16
N SER A 178 0.96 -1.83 -7.83
CA SER A 178 -0.35 -2.07 -7.21
C SER A 178 -0.35 -1.71 -5.73
N SER A 179 -1.52 -1.26 -5.24
CA SER A 179 -1.71 -0.95 -3.82
C SER A 179 -1.48 -2.17 -2.92
N VAL A 180 -0.67 -2.01 -1.88
CA VAL A 180 -0.43 -3.05 -0.86
C VAL A 180 -1.69 -3.43 -0.10
N LEU A 181 -2.63 -2.49 0.04
CA LEU A 181 -3.89 -2.70 0.75
C LEU A 181 -4.88 -3.53 -0.09
N SER A 182 -4.69 -3.63 -1.40
CA SER A 182 -5.52 -4.49 -2.26
C SER A 182 -4.98 -5.91 -2.39
N THR A 183 -3.82 -6.22 -1.80
CA THR A 183 -3.21 -7.56 -1.90
C THR A 183 -4.03 -8.63 -1.16
N VAL A 184 -3.80 -9.90 -1.50
CA VAL A 184 -4.34 -11.02 -0.72
C VAL A 184 -3.79 -11.03 0.71
N PHE A 185 -2.59 -10.51 0.94
CA PHE A 185 -2.04 -10.36 2.29
C PHE A 185 -2.91 -9.43 3.13
N ALA A 186 -3.20 -8.22 2.62
CA ALA A 186 -4.01 -7.27 3.35
C ALA A 186 -5.43 -7.79 3.60
N ARG A 187 -6.09 -8.34 2.57
CA ARG A 187 -7.45 -8.87 2.67
C ARG A 187 -7.58 -10.06 3.64
N ALA A 188 -6.60 -10.96 3.69
CA ALA A 188 -6.68 -12.16 4.52
C ALA A 188 -6.65 -11.83 6.02
N TYR A 189 -6.05 -10.69 6.36
CA TYR A 189 -5.92 -10.15 7.72
C TYR A 189 -6.82 -8.93 7.96
N GLU A 190 -7.78 -8.64 7.07
CA GLU A 190 -8.74 -7.52 7.17
C GLU A 190 -8.08 -6.12 7.24
N LEU A 191 -6.91 -5.97 6.62
CA LEU A 191 -6.15 -4.73 6.54
C LEU A 191 -6.45 -3.91 5.28
N ASP A 192 -7.31 -4.40 4.39
CA ASP A 192 -7.71 -3.73 3.15
C ASP A 192 -8.45 -2.40 3.40
N LYS A 193 -9.00 -2.23 4.61
CA LYS A 193 -9.69 -1.02 5.07
C LYS A 193 -8.82 -0.12 5.94
N LEU A 194 -7.52 -0.40 6.06
CA LEU A 194 -6.59 0.40 6.85
C LEU A 194 -6.60 1.85 6.34
N LYS A 195 -6.93 2.79 7.24
CA LYS A 195 -6.94 4.21 6.92
C LYS A 195 -5.57 4.81 7.18
N ILE A 196 -4.92 5.29 6.13
CA ILE A 196 -3.66 6.04 6.23
C ILE A 196 -3.69 7.22 5.26
N SER A 197 -3.57 8.43 5.80
CA SER A 197 -3.54 9.66 5.00
C SER A 197 -2.11 10.06 4.65
N SER A 198 -1.97 10.63 3.45
CA SER A 198 -0.69 11.14 2.91
C SER A 198 0.43 10.11 2.95
N TRP A 199 0.14 8.91 2.43
CA TRP A 199 1.09 7.79 2.42
C TRP A 199 1.13 7.07 1.06
N PRO A 200 2.32 6.72 0.54
CA PRO A 200 2.45 5.94 -0.68
C PRO A 200 1.89 4.52 -0.49
N ASN A 201 0.93 4.13 -1.30
CA ASN A 201 0.25 2.85 -1.14
C ASN A 201 0.89 1.68 -1.92
N ALA A 202 1.98 1.91 -2.66
CA ALA A 202 2.63 0.88 -3.47
C ALA A 202 4.17 0.95 -3.36
N PRO A 203 4.89 -0.19 -3.42
CA PRO A 203 6.35 -0.24 -3.45
C PRO A 203 6.98 0.60 -4.56
N LEU A 204 6.34 0.70 -5.73
CA LEU A 204 6.84 1.48 -6.87
C LEU A 204 6.32 2.91 -6.93
N ALA A 205 5.63 3.39 -5.90
CA ALA A 205 5.19 4.78 -5.78
C ALA A 205 6.36 5.72 -5.38
N ILE A 206 7.48 5.63 -6.10
CA ILE A 206 8.77 6.27 -5.79
C ILE A 206 8.62 7.78 -5.64
N ASP A 207 7.89 8.43 -6.56
CA ASP A 207 7.62 9.87 -6.47
C ASP A 207 6.90 10.24 -5.17
N GLN A 208 5.89 9.47 -4.78
CA GLN A 208 5.15 9.72 -3.54
C GLN A 208 6.01 9.45 -2.31
N MET A 209 6.89 8.44 -2.35
CA MET A 209 7.84 8.18 -1.25
C MET A 209 8.77 9.37 -1.03
N TYR A 210 9.30 9.95 -2.11
CA TYR A 210 10.11 11.16 -2.02
C TYR A 210 9.31 12.35 -1.49
N GLU A 211 8.13 12.62 -2.04
CA GLU A 211 7.32 13.80 -1.70
C GLU A 211 6.71 13.76 -0.30
N LEU A 212 6.22 12.61 0.13
CA LEU A 212 5.42 12.48 1.35
C LEU A 212 6.24 12.04 2.56
N ILE A 213 7.38 11.38 2.32
CA ILE A 213 8.21 10.78 3.38
C ILE A 213 9.61 11.40 3.39
N ILE A 214 10.39 11.24 2.32
CA ILE A 214 11.83 11.50 2.35
C ILE A 214 12.14 13.00 2.40
N MET A 215 11.55 13.78 1.49
CA MET A 215 11.88 15.20 1.31
C MET A 215 11.03 16.12 2.17
N LYS A 216 9.82 15.69 2.55
CA LYS A 216 8.90 16.49 3.37
C LYS A 216 9.54 17.12 4.62
N PRO A 217 10.30 16.38 5.46
CA PRO A 217 10.93 16.98 6.64
C PRO A 217 12.15 17.86 6.31
N LEU A 218 12.67 17.82 5.07
CA LEU A 218 13.88 18.54 4.65
C LEU A 218 13.58 19.93 4.05
N ARG A 219 12.30 20.28 3.86
CA ARG A 219 11.85 21.57 3.29
C ARG A 219 11.94 22.71 4.30
N ASN A 220 13.16 23.02 4.72
CA ASN A 220 13.48 24.13 5.59
C ASN A 220 14.92 24.62 5.34
N PRO A 221 15.26 25.85 5.77
CA PRO A 221 16.57 26.44 5.50
C PRO A 221 17.76 25.67 6.08
N ASP A 222 17.57 24.92 7.16
CA ASP A 222 18.65 24.18 7.83
C ASP A 222 19.02 22.88 7.09
N ASN A 223 18.18 22.41 6.17
CA ASN A 223 18.32 21.10 5.51
C ASN A 223 18.45 21.17 3.99
N ILE A 224 18.80 22.35 3.44
CA ILE A 224 18.94 22.58 1.98
C ILE A 224 19.86 21.55 1.30
N ALA A 225 21.01 21.23 1.91
CA ALA A 225 21.96 20.28 1.33
C ALA A 225 21.37 18.87 1.24
N GLN A 226 20.68 18.42 2.29
CA GLN A 226 20.01 17.12 2.36
C GLN A 226 18.80 17.07 1.41
N LEU A 227 18.05 18.17 1.29
CA LEU A 227 16.95 18.28 0.33
C LEU A 227 17.46 18.15 -1.10
N LYS A 228 18.54 18.86 -1.46
CA LYS A 228 19.17 18.76 -2.77
C LYS A 228 19.70 17.36 -3.06
N SER A 229 20.34 16.73 -2.08
CA SER A 229 20.80 15.34 -2.18
C SER A 229 19.64 14.36 -2.42
N SER A 230 18.53 14.54 -1.70
CA SER A 230 17.33 13.70 -1.86
C SER A 230 16.67 13.89 -3.23
N TRP A 231 16.61 15.12 -3.75
CA TRP A 231 16.16 15.38 -5.12
C TRP A 231 17.06 14.73 -6.17
N THR A 232 18.38 14.80 -5.98
CA THR A 232 19.34 14.15 -6.87
C THR A 232 19.11 12.64 -6.88
N ALA A 233 18.94 12.02 -5.70
CA ALA A 233 18.61 10.61 -5.59
C ALA A 233 17.28 10.26 -6.27
N ARG A 234 16.25 11.11 -6.13
CA ARG A 234 14.98 10.95 -6.85
C ARG A 234 15.18 10.94 -8.35
N ILE A 235 15.91 11.92 -8.90
CA ILE A 235 16.19 12.01 -10.34
C ILE A 235 16.91 10.75 -10.81
N THR A 236 17.90 10.28 -10.05
CA THR A 236 18.60 9.03 -10.34
C THR A 236 17.65 7.83 -10.36
N HIS A 237 16.79 7.69 -9.36
CA HIS A 237 15.81 6.60 -9.28
C HIS A 237 14.77 6.66 -10.41
N SER A 238 14.29 7.85 -10.77
CA SER A 238 13.42 8.03 -11.94
C SER A 238 14.11 7.55 -13.22
N GLY A 239 15.38 7.91 -13.43
CA GLY A 239 16.16 7.42 -14.57
C GLY A 239 16.40 5.92 -14.56
N MET A 240 16.53 5.31 -13.38
CA MET A 240 16.66 3.86 -13.25
C MET A 240 15.41 3.11 -13.68
N ILE A 241 14.20 3.68 -13.54
CA ILE A 241 12.96 3.07 -14.06
C ILE A 241 13.07 2.90 -15.58
N HIS A 242 13.36 4.00 -16.29
CA HIS A 242 13.50 4.01 -17.75
C HIS A 242 14.66 3.12 -18.22
N LYS A 243 15.78 3.13 -17.47
CA LYS A 243 16.93 2.28 -17.80
C LYS A 243 16.63 0.80 -17.63
N ALA A 244 15.92 0.41 -16.56
CA ALA A 244 15.69 -0.99 -16.23
C ALA A 244 14.53 -1.60 -17.00
N TRP A 245 13.48 -0.81 -17.24
CA TRP A 245 12.18 -1.29 -17.71
C TRP A 245 11.54 -0.40 -18.77
N GLY A 246 12.29 0.56 -19.31
CA GLY A 246 11.84 1.37 -20.43
C GLY A 246 11.72 0.55 -21.70
N ASP A 247 10.85 1.02 -22.61
CA ASP A 247 10.68 0.38 -23.92
C ASP A 247 11.91 0.62 -24.79
N GLU A 248 12.65 -0.47 -25.09
CA GLU A 248 13.80 -0.46 -25.98
C GLU A 248 13.38 -0.30 -27.46
N GLY A 249 12.10 -0.53 -27.77
CA GLY A 249 11.58 -0.56 -29.14
C GLY A 249 12.31 -1.59 -30.01
N ASN A 250 12.25 -1.40 -31.34
CA ASN A 250 12.97 -2.24 -32.30
C ASN A 250 14.40 -1.73 -32.61
N VAL A 251 14.99 -0.91 -31.74
CA VAL A 251 16.15 -0.06 -32.10
C VAL A 251 17.51 -0.74 -31.82
N GLY A 252 17.51 -2.04 -31.51
CA GLY A 252 18.71 -2.82 -31.22
C GLY A 252 19.21 -2.65 -29.77
N LYS A 253 20.00 -3.61 -29.28
CA LYS A 253 20.37 -3.76 -27.86
C LYS A 253 21.18 -2.60 -27.25
N ASP A 254 21.67 -1.67 -28.07
CA ASP A 254 22.58 -0.60 -27.63
C ASP A 254 21.87 0.74 -27.39
N ARG A 255 20.58 0.85 -27.69
CA ARG A 255 19.79 2.08 -27.48
C ARG A 255 18.55 1.81 -26.65
N ASN A 256 18.24 2.73 -25.75
CA ASN A 256 17.01 2.75 -24.98
C ASN A 256 16.30 4.09 -25.25
N PRO A 257 15.40 4.15 -26.25
CA PRO A 257 14.73 5.38 -26.66
C PRO A 257 13.88 6.01 -25.55
N ASP A 258 13.30 5.20 -24.68
CA ASP A 258 12.54 5.67 -23.52
C ASP A 258 13.45 6.43 -22.53
N LEU A 259 14.61 5.86 -22.20
CA LEU A 259 15.62 6.54 -21.38
C LEU A 259 16.16 7.81 -22.04
N GLU A 260 16.46 7.78 -23.34
CA GLU A 260 16.90 8.95 -24.10
C GLU A 260 15.86 10.08 -24.05
N THR A 261 14.58 9.74 -24.24
CA THR A 261 13.46 10.68 -24.19
C THR A 261 13.31 11.26 -22.78
N TRP A 262 13.40 10.41 -21.75
CA TRP A 262 13.34 10.87 -20.37
C TRP A 262 14.52 11.80 -20.03
N LEU A 263 15.75 11.47 -20.46
CA LEU A 263 16.92 12.32 -20.24
C LEU A 263 16.78 13.70 -20.90
N ALA A 264 16.18 13.76 -22.09
CA ALA A 264 16.00 15.00 -22.85
C ALA A 264 14.83 15.86 -22.34
N LYS A 265 13.85 15.29 -21.64
CA LYS A 265 12.62 15.98 -21.20
C LYS A 265 12.38 15.82 -19.70
N GLY A 266 12.02 14.61 -19.27
CA GLY A 266 11.59 14.33 -17.90
C GLY A 266 12.64 14.67 -16.84
N ARG A 267 13.93 14.42 -17.11
CA ARG A 267 15.03 14.81 -16.22
C ARG A 267 15.12 16.32 -16.07
N LEU A 268 14.97 17.08 -17.15
CA LEU A 268 15.06 18.54 -17.11
C LEU A 268 13.92 19.14 -16.28
N ASP A 269 12.69 18.61 -16.44
CA ASP A 269 11.56 19.02 -15.61
C ASP A 269 11.78 18.69 -14.11
N LEU A 270 12.40 17.56 -13.77
CA LEU A 270 12.74 17.25 -12.37
C LEU A 270 13.86 18.14 -11.82
N LEU A 271 14.88 18.47 -12.63
CA LEU A 271 15.92 19.43 -12.23
C LEU A 271 15.30 20.80 -11.95
N TRP A 272 14.38 21.26 -12.81
CA TRP A 272 13.65 22.49 -12.58
C TRP A 272 12.86 22.45 -11.26
N ARG A 273 12.07 21.39 -11.04
CA ARG A 273 11.30 21.21 -9.80
C ARG A 273 12.18 21.16 -8.55
N MET A 274 13.36 20.54 -8.63
CA MET A 274 14.34 20.55 -7.56
C MET A 274 14.75 21.98 -7.21
N GLU A 275 15.11 22.80 -8.21
CA GLU A 275 15.54 24.17 -7.94
C GLU A 275 14.40 25.06 -7.42
N THR A 276 13.18 24.86 -7.91
CA THR A 276 11.97 25.52 -7.36
C THR A 276 11.74 25.15 -5.88
N ASP A 277 11.89 23.88 -5.51
CA ASP A 277 11.73 23.41 -4.13
C ASP A 277 12.86 23.94 -3.22
N LEU A 278 14.10 23.98 -3.72
CA LEU A 278 15.24 24.56 -3.00
C LEU A 278 15.09 26.06 -2.78
N PHE A 279 14.62 26.79 -3.80
CA PHE A 279 14.28 28.21 -3.68
C PHE A 279 13.26 28.41 -2.55
N SER A 280 12.16 27.67 -2.62
CA SER A 280 11.06 27.76 -1.65
C SER A 280 11.46 27.35 -0.22
N ALA A 281 12.47 26.48 -0.09
CA ALA A 281 12.99 26.05 1.20
C ALA A 281 13.99 27.05 1.83
N GLY A 282 14.43 28.08 1.09
CA GLY A 282 15.30 29.15 1.58
C GLY A 282 16.63 29.33 0.84
N ASP A 283 16.94 28.52 -0.19
CA ASP A 283 18.16 28.69 -1.02
C ASP A 283 17.95 29.70 -2.16
N GLU A 284 17.18 30.77 -1.92
CA GLU A 284 16.63 31.64 -2.96
C GLU A 284 17.69 32.14 -3.96
N LYS A 285 18.79 32.72 -3.45
CA LYS A 285 19.83 33.30 -4.30
C LYS A 285 20.54 32.25 -5.16
N ALA A 286 20.95 31.13 -4.57
CA ALA A 286 21.73 30.14 -5.32
C ALA A 286 20.84 29.30 -6.25
N ALA A 287 19.61 28.97 -5.81
CA ALA A 287 18.60 28.34 -6.66
C ALA A 287 18.21 29.24 -7.84
N ALA A 288 17.97 30.54 -7.63
CA ALA A 288 17.66 31.49 -8.71
C ALA A 288 18.76 31.54 -9.78
N LEU A 289 20.03 31.53 -9.39
CA LEU A 289 21.14 31.47 -10.34
C LEU A 289 21.14 30.17 -11.15
N ARG A 290 20.85 29.03 -10.51
CA ARG A 290 20.76 27.72 -11.19
C ARG A 290 19.53 27.62 -12.12
N MET A 291 18.39 28.19 -11.72
CA MET A 291 17.19 28.31 -12.54
C MET A 291 17.45 29.18 -13.78
N LEU A 292 18.14 30.31 -13.63
CA LEU A 292 18.53 31.15 -14.76
C LEU A 292 19.47 30.41 -15.73
N THR A 293 20.45 29.66 -15.21
CA THR A 293 21.33 28.81 -16.03
C THR A 293 20.53 27.75 -16.77
N HIS A 294 19.61 27.05 -16.09
CA HIS A 294 18.73 26.05 -16.70
C HIS A 294 17.93 26.61 -17.89
N LEU A 295 17.35 27.80 -17.73
CA LEU A 295 16.63 28.49 -18.81
C LEU A 295 17.54 28.81 -20.00
N LYS A 296 18.73 29.35 -19.74
CA LYS A 296 19.70 29.71 -20.79
C LYS A 296 20.16 28.50 -21.61
N GLU A 297 20.37 27.36 -20.95
CA GLU A 297 20.82 26.12 -21.59
C GLU A 297 19.70 25.41 -22.37
N HIS A 298 18.43 25.70 -22.05
CA HIS A 298 17.27 24.95 -22.56
C HIS A 298 16.16 25.85 -23.13
N LEU A 299 16.51 26.97 -23.78
CA LEU A 299 15.56 27.94 -24.34
C LEU A 299 14.57 27.37 -25.36
N SER A 300 14.96 26.33 -26.11
CA SER A 300 14.12 25.67 -27.11
C SER A 300 13.29 24.52 -26.54
N HIS A 301 13.39 24.21 -25.25
CA HIS A 301 12.61 23.14 -24.63
C HIS A 301 11.13 23.54 -24.53
N ASN A 302 10.22 22.59 -24.76
CA ASN A 302 8.76 22.86 -24.76
C ASN A 302 8.25 23.40 -23.41
N SER A 303 8.90 23.06 -22.30
CA SER A 303 8.56 23.57 -20.96
C SER A 303 9.17 24.94 -20.65
N ALA A 304 10.04 25.50 -21.49
CA ALA A 304 10.73 26.77 -21.20
C ALA A 304 9.77 27.95 -20.93
N PRO A 305 8.65 28.15 -21.68
CA PRO A 305 7.69 29.19 -21.35
C PRO A 305 7.09 29.03 -19.94
N ARG A 306 6.76 27.79 -19.55
CA ARG A 306 6.24 27.49 -18.20
C ARG A 306 7.30 27.81 -17.14
N TRP A 307 8.54 27.36 -17.33
CA TRP A 307 9.65 27.65 -16.41
C TRP A 307 9.87 29.16 -16.21
N ILE A 308 9.80 29.95 -17.30
CA ILE A 308 9.91 31.42 -17.20
C ILE A 308 8.80 32.00 -16.33
N THR A 309 7.54 31.57 -16.53
CA THR A 309 6.40 32.01 -15.72
C THR A 309 6.57 31.62 -14.25
N GLU A 310 6.91 30.36 -13.97
CA GLU A 310 7.11 29.86 -12.60
C GLU A 310 8.22 30.63 -11.88
N PHE A 311 9.34 30.91 -12.56
CA PHE A 311 10.45 31.65 -11.97
C PHE A 311 10.12 33.13 -11.74
N THR A 312 9.40 33.74 -12.67
CA THR A 312 8.91 35.12 -12.52
C THR A 312 7.99 35.24 -11.30
N ASN A 313 7.10 34.26 -11.11
CA ASN A 313 6.23 34.21 -9.93
C ASN A 313 7.05 34.10 -8.64
N LEU A 314 8.02 33.19 -8.57
CA LEU A 314 8.88 33.02 -7.40
C LEU A 314 9.63 34.30 -7.03
N ILE A 315 10.23 35.00 -8.00
CA ILE A 315 10.94 36.26 -7.76
C ILE A 315 9.99 37.35 -7.21
N ASN A 316 8.74 37.34 -7.64
CA ASN A 316 7.70 38.28 -7.18
C ASN A 316 7.05 37.85 -5.85
N GLY A 317 7.54 36.79 -5.19
CA GLY A 317 6.96 36.26 -3.95
C GLY A 317 5.61 35.56 -4.14
N LEU A 318 5.27 35.18 -5.37
CA LEU A 318 4.08 34.41 -5.71
C LEU A 318 4.40 32.90 -5.74
N PRO A 319 3.42 32.02 -5.45
CA PRO A 319 3.62 30.59 -5.59
C PRO A 319 3.98 30.25 -7.04
N ALA A 320 4.94 29.33 -7.22
CA ALA A 320 5.36 28.88 -8.55
C ALA A 320 4.19 28.33 -9.40
N GLY A 321 3.18 27.73 -8.76
CA GLY A 321 1.96 27.26 -9.42
C GLY A 321 1.11 28.44 -9.89
N GLY A 322 1.37 28.95 -11.09
CA GLY A 322 0.46 29.85 -11.79
C GLY A 322 -0.84 29.11 -12.13
N GLU A 323 -1.97 29.80 -11.98
CA GLU A 323 -3.31 29.29 -12.28
C GLU A 323 -3.36 28.62 -13.67
N GLU A 324 -3.51 27.30 -13.69
CA GLU A 324 -4.16 26.64 -14.83
C GLU A 324 -5.65 27.01 -14.76
N GLU A 325 -5.99 28.20 -15.25
CA GLU A 325 -7.36 28.47 -15.70
C GLU A 325 -7.66 27.49 -16.84
N LYS A 326 -8.31 26.39 -16.48
CA LYS A 326 -8.98 25.50 -17.42
C LYS A 326 -10.02 26.32 -18.19
N LYS A 327 -9.78 26.52 -19.47
CA LYS A 327 -10.87 26.66 -20.45
C LYS A 327 -11.39 25.29 -20.84
#